data_AF-A0A378A488-F1
#
_entry.id   AF-A0A378A488-F1
#
_cell.length_a   1.000
_cell.length_b   1.000
_cell.length_c   1.000
_cell.angle_alpha   90.00
_cell.angle_beta   90.00
_cell.angle_gamma   90.00
#
_symmetry.space_group_name_H-M   'P 1'
#
loop_
_entity.id
_entity.type
_entity.pdbx_description
1 polymer ?
#
loop_
_entity_poly.entity_id
_entity_poly.type
_entity_poly.pdbx_seq_one_letter_code
_entity_poly.pdbx_strand_id
1 'polypeptide(L)' 'MKDAVSNLTMPSFGWRLDDQQVADVVNFIRTSWGNNAPAVSASDVAKVRKETAAHDEKALGNADISKLPGAGQ' A
#
# COMPACT_ATOMS: atom_id res chain seq x y z
N MET A 1 19.64 24.02 6.48
CA MET A 1 19.30 22.60 6.38
C MET A 1 17.80 22.54 6.22
N LYS A 2 17.33 22.79 5.00
CA LYS A 2 15.93 23.09 4.68
C LYS A 2 15.58 22.17 3.52
N ASP A 3 14.50 21.43 3.66
CA ASP A 3 13.74 20.83 2.56
C ASP A 3 14.34 19.58 1.91
N ALA A 4 14.50 18.50 2.67
CA ALA A 4 14.28 17.18 2.07
C ALA A 4 12.77 17.02 1.86
N VAL A 5 12.25 17.57 0.74
CA VAL A 5 10.88 17.34 0.31
C VAL A 5 10.74 15.86 -0.03
N SER A 6 10.44 15.04 0.97
CA SER A 6 10.11 13.63 0.77
C SER A 6 8.65 13.54 0.38
N ASN A 7 8.27 14.15 -0.75
CA ASN A 7 6.98 13.91 -1.41
C ASN A 7 6.99 12.51 -2.09
N LEU A 8 7.62 11.51 -1.47
CA LEU A 8 7.57 10.13 -1.95
C LEU A 8 6.36 9.47 -1.29
N THR A 9 5.20 9.64 -1.90
CA THR A 9 4.01 8.89 -1.50
C THR A 9 4.14 7.47 -2.01
N MET A 10 3.84 6.49 -1.14
CA MET A 10 3.76 5.10 -1.57
C MET A 10 2.50 4.97 -2.44
N PRO A 11 2.63 4.58 -3.72
CA PRO A 11 1.46 4.33 -4.53
C PRO A 11 0.68 3.16 -3.94
N SER A 12 -0.63 3.16 -4.15
CA SER A 12 -1.44 1.99 -3.84
C SER A 12 -1.05 0.82 -4.74
N PHE A 13 -1.36 -0.38 -4.27
CA PHE A 13 -1.27 -1.60 -5.07
C PHE A 13 -2.60 -2.34 -5.19
N GLY A 14 -3.69 -1.77 -4.65
CA GLY A 14 -5.00 -2.43 -4.58
C GLY A 14 -5.62 -2.76 -5.94
N TRP A 15 -5.23 -2.02 -6.99
CA TRP A 15 -5.66 -2.27 -8.37
C TRP A 15 -4.90 -3.42 -9.05
N ARG A 16 -3.74 -3.80 -8.53
CA ARG A 16 -2.83 -4.79 -9.15
C ARG A 16 -2.74 -6.10 -8.38
N LEU A 17 -2.88 -6.05 -7.05
CA LEU A 17 -2.72 -7.21 -6.17
C LEU A 17 -4.06 -7.62 -5.54
N ASP A 18 -4.33 -8.92 -5.58
CA ASP A 18 -5.43 -9.53 -4.83
C ASP A 18 -5.07 -9.68 -3.33
N ASP A 19 -6.03 -10.12 -2.52
CA ASP A 19 -5.85 -10.22 -1.07
C ASP A 19 -4.84 -11.28 -0.63
N GLN A 20 -4.69 -12.38 -1.40
CA GLN A 20 -3.69 -13.41 -1.13
C GLN A 20 -2.29 -12.90 -1.45
N GLN A 21 -2.11 -12.27 -2.61
CA GLN A 21 -0.83 -11.71 -3.02
C GLN A 21 -0.33 -10.63 -2.04
N VAL A 22 -1.24 -9.80 -1.53
CA VAL A 22 -0.89 -8.83 -0.48
C VAL A 22 -0.50 -9.54 0.81
N ALA A 23 -1.24 -10.57 1.23
CA ALA A 23 -0.90 -11.34 2.44
C ALA A 23 0.49 -11.99 2.32
N ASP A 24 0.81 -12.57 1.17
CA ASP A 24 2.10 -13.22 0.92
C ASP A 24 3.28 -12.23 0.98
N VAL A 25 3.17 -11.09 0.30
CA VAL A 25 4.20 -10.04 0.33
C VAL A 25 4.40 -9.50 1.75
N VAL A 26 3.29 -9.27 2.46
CA VAL A 26 3.33 -8.77 3.83
C VAL A 26 3.95 -9.80 4.78
N ASN A 27 3.63 -11.08 4.64
CA ASN A 27 4.22 -12.16 5.44
C ASN A 27 5.71 -12.34 5.15
N PHE A 28 6.12 -12.23 3.88
CA PHE A 28 7.53 -12.20 3.52
C PHE A 28 8.26 -11.07 4.25
N ILE A 29 7.72 -9.85 4.26
CA ILE A 29 8.31 -8.71 4.97
C ILE A 29 8.35 -8.94 6.49
N ARG A 30 7.26 -9.46 7.07
CA ARG A 30 7.09 -9.72 8.51
C ARG A 30 8.05 -10.78 9.07
N THR A 31 8.63 -11.62 8.22
CA THR A 31 9.56 -12.70 8.58
C THR A 31 10.98 -12.46 8.07
N SER A 32 11.16 -11.48 7.18
CA SER A 32 12.45 -11.09 6.63
C SER A 32 13.16 -10.05 7.49
N TRP A 33 14.47 -9.88 7.27
CA TRP A 33 15.29 -8.85 7.93
C TRP A 33 15.27 -8.90 9.48
N GLY A 34 15.08 -10.10 10.04
CA GLY A 34 15.03 -10.29 11.50
C GLY A 34 13.69 -9.92 12.13
N ASN A 35 12.67 -9.58 11.33
CA ASN A 35 11.32 -9.38 11.82
C ASN A 35 10.72 -10.72 12.30
N ASN A 36 9.92 -10.65 13.36
CA ASN A 36 9.19 -11.80 13.91
C ASN A 36 7.78 -11.36 14.31
N ALA A 37 6.88 -11.30 13.34
CA ALA A 37 5.48 -10.91 13.55
C ALA A 37 4.53 -12.07 13.19
N PRO A 38 3.33 -12.12 13.79
CA PRO A 38 2.31 -13.11 13.44
C PRO A 38 1.93 -13.06 11.96
N ALA A 39 1.58 -14.23 11.41
CA ALA A 39 1.12 -14.35 10.04
C ALA A 39 -0.19 -13.60 9.81
N VAL A 40 -0.31 -12.97 8.65
CA VAL A 40 -1.51 -12.29 8.15
C VAL A 40 -2.21 -13.21 7.16
N SER A 41 -3.53 -13.33 7.29
CA SER A 41 -4.37 -14.06 6.34
C SER A 41 -4.95 -13.14 5.26
N ALA A 42 -5.35 -13.70 4.13
CA ALA A 42 -6.08 -12.93 3.11
C ALA A 42 -7.41 -12.37 3.61
N SER A 43 -8.07 -13.04 4.58
CA SER A 43 -9.27 -12.48 5.23
C SER A 43 -9.00 -11.21 6.02
N ASP A 44 -7.82 -11.12 6.66
CA ASP A 44 -7.41 -9.89 7.36
C ASP A 44 -7.20 -8.75 6.36
N VAL A 45 -6.55 -9.05 5.22
CA VAL A 45 -6.39 -8.09 4.12
C VAL A 45 -7.74 -7.64 3.57
N ALA A 46 -8.65 -8.58 3.30
CA ALA A 46 -9.99 -8.28 2.78
C ALA A 46 -10.80 -7.40 3.73
N LYS A 47 -10.67 -7.62 5.04
CA LYS A 47 -11.31 -6.79 6.07
C LYS A 47 -10.76 -5.37 6.01
N VAL A 48 -9.44 -5.21 6.03
CA VAL A 48 -8.80 -3.89 5.93
C VAL A 48 -9.15 -3.21 4.61
N ARG A 49 -9.16 -3.93 3.48
CA ARG A 49 -9.54 -3.39 2.17
C ARG A 49 -10.96 -2.83 2.19
N LYS A 50 -11.91 -3.48 2.85
CA LYS A 50 -13.27 -2.97 3.00
C LYS A 50 -13.34 -1.74 3.90
N GLU A 51 -12.57 -1.72 4.98
CA GLU A 51 -12.47 -0.57 5.89
C GLU A 51 -11.82 0.64 5.19
N THR A 52 -10.86 0.40 4.30
CA THR A 52 -10.13 1.46 3.58
C THR A 52 -10.70 1.84 2.23
N ALA A 53 -11.61 1.05 1.65
CA ALA A 53 -12.30 1.38 0.40
C ALA A 53 -13.13 2.68 0.48
N ALA A 54 -13.49 3.12 1.69
CA ALA A 54 -14.17 4.40 1.92
C ALA A 54 -13.20 5.61 1.93
N HIS A 55 -11.88 5.38 1.96
CA HIS A 55 -10.88 6.43 1.82
C HIS A 55 -10.64 6.71 0.33
N ASP A 56 -11.27 7.78 -0.16
CA ASP A 56 -11.04 8.54 -1.41
C ASP A 56 -10.30 7.78 -2.54
N GLU A 57 -10.97 7.53 -3.68
CA GLU A 57 -10.38 6.90 -4.88
C GLU A 57 -9.03 7.51 -5.30
N LYS A 58 -8.75 8.77 -4.93
CA LYS A 58 -7.47 9.46 -5.13
C LYS A 58 -6.30 8.88 -4.33
N ALA A 59 -6.56 8.23 -3.19
CA ALA A 59 -5.58 7.53 -2.36
C ALA A 59 -5.35 6.09 -2.80
N LEU A 60 -6.27 5.53 -3.58
CA LEU A 60 -6.21 4.16 -4.12
C LEU A 60 -5.35 4.05 -5.37
N GLY A 61 -4.59 5.09 -5.73
CA GLY A 61 -3.50 5.13 -6.72
C GLY A 61 -3.85 4.67 -8.13
N ASN A 62 -3.18 5.24 -9.13
CA ASN A 62 -3.42 4.94 -10.54
C ASN A 62 -2.16 4.33 -11.17
N ALA A 63 -2.35 3.55 -12.23
CA ALA A 63 -1.24 2.98 -13.00
C ALA A 63 -0.43 4.06 -13.75
N ASP A 64 -1.04 5.21 -14.02
CA ASP A 64 -0.41 6.36 -14.66
C ASP A 64 0.01 7.40 -13.61
N ILE A 65 1.30 7.41 -13.24
CA ILE A 65 1.88 8.31 -12.23
C ILE A 65 1.49 9.78 -12.43
N SER A 66 1.36 10.23 -13.69
CA SER A 66 0.96 11.60 -14.04
C SER A 66 -0.46 11.99 -13.60
N LYS A 67 -1.29 11.03 -13.21
CA LYS A 67 -2.67 11.25 -12.76
C LYS A 67 -2.77 11.32 -11.23
N LEU A 68 -1.69 11.13 -10.48
CA LEU A 68 -1.68 11.26 -9.02
C LEU A 68 -1.72 12.75 -8.63
N PRO A 69 -2.55 13.16 -7.66
CA PRO A 69 -2.51 14.51 -7.12
C PRO A 69 -1.13 14.76 -6.46
N GLY A 70 -0.42 15.80 -6.89
CA GLY A 70 0.92 16.16 -6.41
C GLY A 70 2.08 15.85 -7.36
N ALA A 71 1.84 15.19 -8.51
CA ALA A 71 2.88 14.89 -9.51
C ALA A 71 3.27 16.08 -10.42
N GLY A 72 2.88 17.31 -10.07
CA GLY A 72 2.99 18.48 -10.94
C GLY A 72 3.15 19.81 -10.22
N GLN A 73 3.82 19.83 -9.07
CA GLN A 73 4.29 21.07 -8.45
C GLN A 73 5.72 20.95 -7.95
#